data_AF-A0A160I1Q2-F1
#
_entry.id   AF-A0A160I1Q2-F1
#
_cell.length_a   1.000
_cell.length_b   1.000
_cell.length_c   1.000
_cell.angle_alpha   90.00
_cell.angle_beta   90.00
_cell.angle_gamma   90.00
#
_symmetry.space_group_name_H-M   'P 1'
#
loop_
_entity.id
_entity.type
_entity.pdbx_description
1 polymer ?
#
loop_
_entity_poly.entity_id
_entity_poly.type
_entity_poly.pdbx_seq_one_letter_code
_entity_poly.pdbx_strand_id
1 'polypeptide(L)'
;MSSRPRHTSGLIRRLAGLAFELTPQIFAVLAFGAGALMLASAVTPEFDSRLRQLTGVVSPILIDLSHFVGSIAGFLLLLLSAGLWRRRRGAYWAALLVLAVGAVFSVLKGLDWEQATDLLVVAALLAPCRTAFNRRSRLSEPLRPSWLLLLTAVVAAMLWLGFFAYRDVAYNDELWWRFLSDRQASGFLRAGLVLAILTLVVAGRSLLSSPGAHSHGPASKADIDRALQALQTADTATPEAWLAMLGDKALMFSPSGSSFLAYRVRGRRWIAMGEPAGLKSERLELLWSFAEMADSYGGAAVFYSVSEEVLGDLATMGLAVRKVGETAVIDAHRFSIEGKGKQNLRTAINRAEREGSSFEVLPPGSAAAIADELREISDAWLAMHEGSEKSFSLGRFDVDYLDLTPLAVVKEGGRVVAFANLLTSPDEAAVDLMRHRPDAPHGVMDYLFIRCAQWAKAEGLASFDLGMAPLAGLEDRRIAPVFARVGALVFEEGGALYGFQGLRSYKAKFGPDWRSRFIAAPVSTPLPLALLDVALLTSGGWLGMLGLKKA
;
A
#
# COMPACT_ATOMS: atom_id res chain seq x y z
N MET A 1 27.08 -52.10 12.65
CA MET A 1 26.69 -51.32 13.85
C MET A 1 27.81 -50.31 14.09
N SER A 2 27.63 -49.00 14.15
CA SER A 2 26.52 -48.21 14.67
C SER A 2 26.36 -46.88 13.91
N SER A 3 25.14 -46.37 14.00
CA SER A 3 24.58 -45.22 13.29
C SER A 3 24.51 -43.97 14.19
N ARG A 4 24.93 -42.80 13.64
CA ARG A 4 24.46 -41.41 13.91
C ARG A 4 24.59 -40.83 15.35
N PRO A 5 24.74 -39.48 15.55
CA PRO A 5 23.93 -38.44 14.89
C PRO A 5 24.67 -37.17 14.40
N ARG A 6 24.47 -36.83 13.11
CA ARG A 6 24.69 -35.48 12.53
C ARG A 6 23.38 -34.66 12.38
N HIS A 7 22.23 -35.18 12.81
CA HIS A 7 20.93 -34.53 12.63
C HIS A 7 20.53 -33.54 13.75
N THR A 8 21.11 -33.66 14.95
CA THR A 8 20.71 -32.87 16.13
C THR A 8 21.17 -31.40 16.05
N SER A 9 22.33 -31.11 15.47
CA SER A 9 22.85 -29.74 15.33
C SER A 9 22.04 -28.88 14.36
N GLY A 10 21.49 -29.47 13.29
CA GLY A 10 20.61 -28.77 12.35
C GLY A 10 19.25 -28.43 12.95
N LEU A 11 18.69 -29.33 13.77
CA LEU A 11 17.43 -29.09 14.48
C LEU A 11 17.59 -27.98 15.54
N ILE A 12 18.66 -28.02 16.34
CA ILE A 12 18.94 -26.99 17.36
C ILE A 12 19.16 -25.62 16.71
N ARG A 13 19.87 -25.55 15.58
CA ARG A 13 20.08 -24.27 14.86
C ARG A 13 18.79 -23.72 14.25
N ARG A 14 17.91 -24.61 13.74
CA ARG A 14 16.57 -24.24 13.26
C ARG A 14 15.65 -23.80 14.41
N LEU A 15 15.67 -24.51 15.53
CA LEU A 15 14.92 -24.16 16.74
C LEU A 15 15.43 -22.85 17.36
N ALA A 16 16.73 -22.60 17.35
CA ALA A 16 17.30 -21.31 17.78
C ALA A 16 16.93 -20.17 16.82
N GLY A 17 16.88 -20.44 15.51
CA GLY A 17 16.35 -19.50 14.51
C GLY A 17 14.86 -19.17 14.75
N LEU A 18 14.04 -20.19 14.97
CA LEU A 18 12.62 -20.03 15.31
C LEU A 18 12.44 -19.31 16.66
N ALA A 19 13.23 -19.64 17.68
CA ALA A 19 13.21 -18.95 18.97
C ALA A 19 13.57 -17.47 18.81
N PHE A 20 14.59 -17.16 17.98
CA PHE A 20 14.96 -15.79 17.65
C PHE A 20 13.85 -15.05 16.87
N GLU A 21 13.10 -15.75 16.02
CA GLU A 21 11.92 -15.20 15.33
C GLU A 21 10.75 -14.93 16.28
N LEU A 22 10.57 -15.75 17.31
CA LEU A 22 9.52 -15.60 18.31
C LEU A 22 9.90 -14.61 19.43
N THR A 23 11.19 -14.30 19.61
CA THR A 23 11.69 -13.34 20.63
C THR A 23 10.85 -12.06 20.73
N PRO A 24 10.52 -11.34 19.62
CA PRO A 24 9.75 -10.10 19.71
C PRO A 24 8.31 -10.31 20.21
N GLN A 25 7.71 -11.47 19.92
CA GLN A 25 6.37 -11.83 20.37
C GLN A 25 6.37 -12.18 21.86
N ILE A 26 7.36 -12.94 22.32
CA ILE A 26 7.55 -13.29 23.74
C ILE A 26 7.70 -12.01 24.56
N PHE A 27 8.61 -11.11 24.18
CA PHE A 27 8.83 -9.86 24.91
C PHE A 27 7.65 -8.88 24.79
N ALA A 28 6.88 -8.92 23.70
CA ALA A 28 5.63 -8.18 23.62
C ALA A 28 4.61 -8.69 24.64
N VAL A 29 4.45 -10.01 24.77
CA VAL A 29 3.53 -10.60 25.77
C VAL A 29 4.00 -10.28 27.19
N LEU A 30 5.31 -10.40 27.48
CA LEU A 30 5.87 -10.06 28.79
C LEU A 30 5.68 -8.57 29.13
N ALA A 31 5.97 -7.66 28.19
CA ALA A 31 5.74 -6.23 28.38
C ALA A 31 4.25 -5.90 28.55
N PHE A 32 3.37 -6.57 27.81
CA PHE A 32 1.93 -6.42 27.96
C PHE A 32 1.47 -6.88 29.35
N GLY A 33 1.90 -8.06 29.80
CA GLY A 33 1.59 -8.60 31.11
C GLY A 33 2.10 -7.71 32.25
N ALA A 34 3.36 -7.25 32.16
CA ALA A 34 3.94 -6.31 33.12
C ALA A 34 3.15 -4.99 33.15
N GLY A 35 2.79 -4.44 32.00
CA GLY A 35 1.98 -3.23 31.90
C GLY A 35 0.58 -3.40 32.51
N ALA A 36 -0.10 -4.52 32.22
CA ALA A 36 -1.40 -4.84 32.79
C ALA A 36 -1.34 -5.03 34.32
N LEU A 37 -0.30 -5.70 34.83
CA LEU A 37 -0.09 -5.87 36.27
C LEU A 37 0.17 -4.53 36.98
N MET A 38 0.95 -3.63 36.36
CA MET A 38 1.16 -2.28 36.88
C MET A 38 -0.14 -1.47 36.95
N LEU A 39 -0.98 -1.55 35.91
CA LEU A 39 -2.29 -0.90 35.94
C LEU A 39 -3.21 -1.50 37.00
N ALA A 40 -3.23 -2.83 37.15
CA ALA A 40 -4.02 -3.49 38.18
C ALA A 40 -3.56 -3.07 39.60
N SER A 41 -2.25 -3.07 39.85
CA SER A 41 -1.63 -2.61 41.11
C SER A 41 -1.89 -1.13 41.40
N ALA A 42 -2.08 -0.30 40.37
CA ALA A 42 -2.45 1.10 40.55
C ALA A 42 -3.91 1.31 40.97
N VAL A 43 -4.80 0.37 40.63
CA VAL A 43 -6.24 0.43 40.91
C VAL A 43 -6.61 -0.28 42.21
N THR A 44 -5.86 -1.31 42.60
CA THR A 44 -6.08 -2.01 43.86
C THR A 44 -5.63 -1.16 45.04
N PRO A 45 -6.50 -0.86 46.03
CA PRO A 45 -6.06 -0.18 47.25
C PRO A 45 -5.01 -1.05 47.95
N GLU A 46 -3.80 -0.52 48.12
CA GLU A 46 -2.71 -1.22 48.80
C GLU A 46 -3.12 -1.53 50.23
N PHE A 47 -2.96 -2.80 50.63
CA PHE A 47 -3.22 -3.25 52.00
C PHE A 47 -2.45 -2.35 52.99
N ASP A 48 -3.22 -1.72 53.88
CA ASP A 48 -2.89 -0.75 54.95
C ASP A 48 -1.72 -1.10 55.90
N SER A 49 -1.00 -2.20 55.69
CA SER A 49 0.09 -2.68 56.53
C SER A 49 1.48 -2.18 56.08
N ARG A 50 1.73 -2.01 54.77
CA ARG A 50 3.03 -1.54 54.23
C ARG A 50 3.17 -0.01 54.28
N LEU A 51 2.08 0.73 54.05
CA LEU A 51 2.05 2.19 54.08
C LEU A 51 2.41 2.79 55.47
N ARG A 52 2.06 2.09 56.56
CA ARG A 52 2.36 2.51 57.94
C ARG A 52 3.85 2.50 58.29
N GLN A 53 4.68 1.74 57.58
CA GLN A 53 6.14 1.75 57.78
C GLN A 53 6.85 2.90 57.06
N LEU A 54 6.23 3.49 56.03
CA LEU A 54 6.81 4.54 55.18
C LEU A 54 6.36 5.96 55.52
N THR A 55 5.25 6.11 56.25
CA THR A 55 4.73 7.42 56.71
C THR A 55 5.69 8.21 57.61
N GLY A 56 6.81 7.62 58.05
CA GLY A 56 7.90 8.31 58.75
C GLY A 56 9.02 8.87 57.86
N VAL A 57 9.12 8.48 56.57
CA VAL A 57 10.30 8.76 55.71
C VAL A 57 9.95 9.39 54.36
N VAL A 58 8.78 9.08 53.77
CA VAL A 58 8.41 9.54 52.42
C VAL A 58 7.16 10.42 52.45
N SER A 59 7.21 11.57 51.78
CA SER A 59 6.09 12.52 51.71
C SER A 59 4.86 11.88 51.01
N PRO A 60 3.64 12.09 51.52
CA PRO A 60 2.40 11.64 50.87
C PRO A 60 2.28 12.04 49.38
N ILE A 61 2.86 13.18 49.01
CA ILE A 61 2.89 13.67 47.61
C ILE A 61 3.71 12.71 46.71
N LEU A 62 4.80 12.14 47.23
CA LEU A 62 5.65 11.22 46.49
C LEU A 62 4.95 9.87 46.26
N ILE A 63 4.09 9.45 47.19
CA ILE A 63 3.28 8.21 47.06
C ILE A 63 2.26 8.40 45.93
N ASP A 64 1.47 9.48 45.98
CA ASP A 64 0.48 9.79 44.93
C ASP A 64 1.12 9.94 43.55
N LEU A 65 2.29 10.61 43.48
CA LEU A 65 3.06 10.74 42.24
C LEU A 65 3.56 9.38 41.73
N SER A 66 3.95 8.47 42.62
CA SER A 66 4.41 7.13 42.24
C SER A 66 3.27 6.26 41.71
N HIS A 67 2.07 6.35 42.27
CA HIS A 67 0.86 5.70 41.70
C HIS A 67 0.54 6.22 40.30
N PHE A 68 0.62 7.54 40.10
CA PHE A 68 0.36 8.18 38.81
C PHE A 68 1.41 7.79 37.76
N VAL A 69 2.70 7.88 38.11
CA VAL A 69 3.81 7.48 37.21
C VAL A 69 3.78 5.99 36.92
N GLY A 70 3.46 5.14 37.90
CA GLY A 70 3.28 3.69 37.71
C GLY A 70 2.15 3.36 36.73
N SER A 71 1.04 4.10 36.79
CA SER A 71 -0.07 3.95 35.84
C SER A 71 0.34 4.34 34.42
N ILE A 72 1.07 5.45 34.26
CA ILE A 72 1.59 5.89 32.97
C ILE A 72 2.60 4.87 32.43
N ALA A 73 3.52 4.38 33.26
CA ALA A 73 4.49 3.37 32.88
C ALA A 73 3.79 2.08 32.42
N GLY A 74 2.78 1.61 33.16
CA GLY A 74 1.96 0.45 32.78
C GLY A 74 1.27 0.63 31.43
N PHE A 75 0.63 1.79 31.21
CA PHE A 75 0.02 2.13 29.93
C PHE A 75 1.04 2.20 28.78
N LEU A 76 2.20 2.81 29.02
CA LEU A 76 3.27 2.87 28.03
C LEU A 76 3.78 1.47 27.68
N LEU A 77 3.92 0.55 28.64
CA LEU A 77 4.30 -0.84 28.36
C LEU A 77 3.26 -1.56 27.51
N LEU A 78 1.95 -1.34 27.75
CA LEU A 78 0.90 -1.87 26.89
C LEU A 78 1.02 -1.33 25.46
N LEU A 79 1.27 -0.03 25.29
CA LEU A 79 1.45 0.58 23.97
C LEU A 79 2.72 0.07 23.28
N LEU A 80 3.81 -0.05 24.03
CA LEU A 80 5.11 -0.50 23.54
C LEU A 80 5.12 -2.00 23.22
N SER A 81 4.30 -2.82 23.88
CA SER A 81 4.15 -4.24 23.56
C SER A 81 3.72 -4.44 22.10
N ALA A 82 2.81 -3.61 21.59
CA ALA A 82 2.42 -3.61 20.19
C ALA A 82 3.60 -3.29 19.26
N GLY A 83 4.50 -2.39 19.69
CA GLY A 83 5.71 -2.04 18.96
C GLY A 83 6.78 -3.14 19.00
N LEU A 84 6.96 -3.81 20.14
CA LEU A 84 7.84 -4.96 20.31
C LEU A 84 7.38 -6.13 19.43
N TRP A 85 6.07 -6.41 19.38
CA TRP A 85 5.49 -7.44 18.51
C TRP A 85 5.84 -7.20 17.04
N ARG A 86 5.93 -5.92 16.65
CA ARG A 86 6.33 -5.48 15.31
C ARG A 86 7.84 -5.28 15.14
N ARG A 87 8.67 -5.82 16.04
CA ARG A 87 10.14 -5.76 15.96
C ARG A 87 10.71 -4.33 15.88
N ARG A 88 9.98 -3.33 16.41
CA ARG A 88 10.36 -1.91 16.27
C ARG A 88 11.52 -1.54 17.17
N ARG A 89 12.59 -1.00 16.58
CA ARG A 89 13.79 -0.58 17.33
C ARG A 89 13.53 0.55 18.32
N GLY A 90 12.64 1.50 17.96
CA GLY A 90 12.23 2.57 18.88
C GLY A 90 11.43 2.03 20.08
N ALA A 91 10.57 1.03 19.85
CA ALA A 91 9.78 0.41 20.92
C ALA A 91 10.67 -0.38 21.89
N TYR A 92 11.72 -1.04 21.37
CA TYR A 92 12.73 -1.70 22.20
C TYR A 92 13.38 -0.75 23.22
N TRP A 93 13.93 0.38 22.76
CA TRP A 93 14.60 1.33 23.66
C TRP A 93 13.63 2.00 24.64
N ALA A 94 12.44 2.37 24.16
CA ALA A 94 11.41 2.93 25.01
C ALA A 94 10.93 1.91 26.06
N ALA A 95 10.76 0.63 25.70
CA ALA A 95 10.36 -0.41 26.65
C ALA A 95 11.43 -0.61 27.73
N LEU A 96 12.71 -0.66 27.35
CA LEU A 96 13.81 -0.79 28.29
C LEU A 96 13.85 0.40 29.28
N LEU A 97 13.65 1.62 28.78
CA LEU A 97 13.55 2.82 29.61
C LEU A 97 12.35 2.77 30.56
N VAL A 98 11.17 2.40 30.05
CA VAL A 98 9.93 2.36 30.86
C VAL A 98 10.00 1.25 31.90
N LEU A 99 10.58 0.09 31.60
CA LEU A 99 10.81 -0.98 32.59
C LEU A 99 11.75 -0.51 33.71
N ALA A 100 12.84 0.19 33.36
CA ALA A 100 13.78 0.71 34.35
C ALA A 100 13.15 1.80 35.23
N VAL A 101 12.46 2.77 34.62
CA VAL A 101 11.74 3.82 35.35
C VAL A 101 10.62 3.22 36.21
N GLY A 102 9.85 2.28 35.67
CA GLY A 102 8.79 1.58 36.40
C GLY A 102 9.32 0.85 37.63
N ALA A 103 10.47 0.18 37.53
CA ALA A 103 11.11 -0.49 38.66
C ALA A 103 11.48 0.50 39.78
N VAL A 104 12.08 1.66 39.42
CA VAL A 104 12.44 2.71 40.39
C VAL A 104 11.20 3.23 41.12
N PHE A 105 10.13 3.56 40.40
CA PHE A 105 8.91 4.09 41.01
C PHE A 105 8.11 3.04 41.79
N SER A 106 8.22 1.75 41.44
CA SER A 106 7.59 0.66 42.23
C SER A 106 8.22 0.54 43.62
N VAL A 107 9.53 0.76 43.74
CA VAL A 107 10.21 0.82 45.04
C VAL A 107 9.75 2.05 45.84
N LEU A 108 9.63 3.22 45.18
CA LEU A 108 9.21 4.47 45.83
C LEU A 108 7.74 4.47 46.29
N LYS A 109 6.88 3.69 45.65
CA LYS A 109 5.44 3.60 45.91
C LYS A 109 5.10 2.93 47.25
N GLY A 110 5.92 2.00 47.72
CA GLY A 110 5.59 1.20 48.90
C GLY A 110 6.59 0.10 49.25
N LEU A 111 7.84 0.20 48.77
CA LEU A 111 8.82 -0.90 48.81
C LEU A 111 8.27 -2.18 48.15
N ASP A 112 7.59 -2.04 47.01
CA ASP A 112 7.10 -3.19 46.23
C ASP A 112 8.27 -3.85 45.47
N TRP A 113 9.12 -4.54 46.22
CA TRP A 113 10.31 -5.22 45.71
C TRP A 113 9.95 -6.36 44.75
N GLU A 114 8.77 -6.96 44.91
CA GLU A 114 8.27 -8.00 44.00
C GLU A 114 8.04 -7.40 42.62
N GLN A 115 7.25 -6.34 42.52
CA GLN A 115 6.98 -5.65 41.25
C GLN A 115 8.25 -5.07 40.61
N ALA A 116 9.14 -4.47 41.42
CA ALA A 116 10.40 -3.93 40.91
C ALA A 116 11.32 -5.05 40.35
N THR A 117 11.36 -6.21 41.00
CA THR A 117 12.16 -7.36 40.57
C THR A 117 11.63 -7.91 39.24
N ASP A 118 10.32 -8.07 39.09
CA ASP A 118 9.71 -8.56 37.84
C ASP A 118 10.07 -7.66 36.65
N LEU A 119 9.96 -6.34 36.82
CA LEU A 119 10.31 -5.37 35.78
C LEU A 119 11.79 -5.43 35.41
N LEU A 120 12.68 -5.57 36.39
CA LEU A 120 14.12 -5.69 36.17
C LEU A 120 14.50 -7.01 35.48
N VAL A 121 13.84 -8.12 35.82
CA VAL A 121 14.04 -9.42 35.15
C VAL A 121 13.65 -9.33 33.68
N VAL A 122 12.48 -8.75 33.37
CA VAL A 122 12.05 -8.55 31.98
C VAL A 122 13.03 -7.64 31.24
N ALA A 123 13.52 -6.57 31.87
CA ALA A 123 14.51 -5.67 31.26
C ALA A 123 15.85 -6.35 30.99
N ALA A 124 16.34 -7.16 31.95
CA ALA A 124 17.60 -7.89 31.83
C ALA A 124 17.53 -8.96 30.72
N LEU A 125 16.40 -9.63 30.58
CA LEU A 125 16.15 -10.60 29.50
C LEU A 125 16.02 -9.90 28.14
N LEU A 126 15.40 -8.72 28.08
CA LEU A 126 15.20 -7.97 26.83
C LEU A 126 16.51 -7.36 26.30
N ALA A 127 17.39 -6.87 27.17
CA ALA A 127 18.63 -6.16 26.83
C ALA A 127 19.56 -6.87 25.81
N PRO A 128 19.85 -8.19 25.90
CA PRO A 128 20.70 -8.87 24.92
C PRO A 128 20.01 -9.07 23.56
N CYS A 129 18.68 -8.98 23.47
CA CYS A 129 17.90 -9.30 22.27
C CYS A 129 17.81 -8.15 21.25
N ARG A 130 18.67 -7.13 21.33
CA ARG A 130 18.64 -5.93 20.46
C ARG A 130 18.58 -6.23 18.96
N THR A 131 19.23 -7.32 18.51
CA THR A 131 19.32 -7.69 17.09
C THR A 131 18.00 -8.22 16.53
N ALA A 132 17.10 -8.70 17.40
CA ALA A 132 15.77 -9.14 17.00
C ALA A 132 14.82 -7.97 16.66
N PHE A 133 15.16 -6.74 17.08
CA PHE A 133 14.38 -5.51 16.88
C PHE A 133 15.04 -4.59 15.86
N ASN A 134 15.15 -5.07 14.62
CA ASN A 134 15.88 -4.39 13.54
C ASN A 134 15.04 -3.36 12.75
N ARG A 135 13.72 -3.30 12.93
CA ARG A 135 12.85 -2.41 12.12
C ARG A 135 12.98 -0.95 12.55
N ARG A 136 13.59 -0.11 11.70
CA ARG A 136 13.68 1.34 11.87
C ARG A 136 12.31 1.95 11.56
N SER A 137 11.56 2.29 12.60
CA SER A 137 10.27 2.99 12.50
C SER A 137 10.20 4.08 13.56
N ARG A 138 9.48 5.16 13.26
CA ARG A 138 9.17 6.18 14.27
C ARG A 138 8.14 5.57 15.24
N LEU A 139 8.29 5.84 16.54
CA LEU A 139 7.32 5.42 17.58
C LEU A 139 5.88 5.88 17.25
N SER A 140 5.75 6.92 16.43
CA SER A 140 4.49 7.58 16.06
C SER A 140 3.74 6.95 14.87
N GLU A 141 4.18 5.81 14.35
CA GLU A 141 3.48 5.05 13.31
C GLU A 141 2.23 4.32 13.83
N PRO A 142 1.17 4.23 13.02
CA PRO A 142 -0.12 3.66 13.41
C PRO A 142 -0.06 2.20 13.86
N LEU A 143 -0.84 1.91 14.90
CA LEU A 143 -1.16 0.58 15.41
C LEU A 143 -2.13 -0.15 14.46
N ARG A 144 -2.14 -1.49 14.51
CA ARG A 144 -3.17 -2.28 13.81
C ARG A 144 -4.50 -2.15 14.55
N PRO A 145 -5.67 -2.24 13.86
CA PRO A 145 -6.98 -2.16 14.51
C PRO A 145 -7.16 -3.15 15.68
N SER A 146 -6.62 -4.36 15.57
CA SER A 146 -6.65 -5.35 16.65
C SER A 146 -5.97 -4.87 17.94
N TRP A 147 -4.82 -4.20 17.82
CA TRP A 147 -4.10 -3.63 18.96
C TRP A 147 -4.80 -2.40 19.55
N LEU A 148 -5.47 -1.60 18.71
CA LEU A 148 -6.32 -0.51 19.20
C LEU A 148 -7.50 -1.04 20.01
N LEU A 149 -8.14 -2.11 19.53
CA LEU A 149 -9.24 -2.76 20.25
C LEU A 149 -8.75 -3.36 21.57
N LEU A 150 -7.59 -4.02 21.58
CA LEU A 150 -6.99 -4.55 22.81
C LEU A 150 -6.66 -3.42 23.81
N LEU A 151 -6.03 -2.33 23.35
CA LEU A 151 -5.71 -1.18 24.21
C LEU A 151 -7.00 -0.56 24.81
N THR A 152 -8.03 -0.39 23.97
CA THR A 152 -9.33 0.15 24.40
C THR A 152 -10.01 -0.77 25.41
N ALA A 153 -9.97 -2.09 25.17
CA ALA A 153 -10.54 -3.09 26.07
C ALA A 153 -9.83 -3.11 27.43
N VAL A 154 -8.49 -3.00 27.46
CA VAL A 154 -7.72 -2.95 28.72
C VAL A 154 -8.03 -1.70 29.51
N VAL A 155 -8.07 -0.52 28.86
CA VAL A 155 -8.43 0.73 29.54
C VAL A 155 -9.88 0.69 30.05
N ALA A 156 -10.81 0.15 29.26
CA ALA A 156 -12.20 -0.03 29.69
C ALA A 156 -12.31 -0.99 30.89
N ALA A 157 -11.59 -2.12 30.87
CA ALA A 157 -11.54 -3.07 31.97
C ALA A 157 -10.93 -2.45 33.24
N MET A 158 -9.89 -1.63 33.09
CA MET A 158 -9.28 -0.90 34.21
C MET A 158 -10.24 0.13 34.81
N LEU A 159 -10.93 0.90 33.97
CA LEU A 159 -11.96 1.84 34.42
C LEU A 159 -13.06 1.10 35.17
N TRP A 160 -13.56 -0.01 34.60
CA TRP A 160 -14.56 -0.86 35.23
C TRP A 160 -14.08 -1.42 36.59
N LEU A 161 -12.86 -1.96 36.65
CA LEU A 161 -12.28 -2.52 37.87
C LEU A 161 -12.16 -1.47 38.97
N GLY A 162 -11.78 -0.23 38.64
CA GLY A 162 -11.71 0.82 39.65
C GLY A 162 -13.08 1.33 40.07
N PHE A 163 -14.05 1.48 39.15
CA PHE A 163 -15.43 1.75 39.56
C PHE A 163 -15.99 0.66 40.48
N PHE A 164 -15.63 -0.61 40.24
CA PHE A 164 -15.99 -1.72 41.11
C PHE A 164 -15.27 -1.69 42.46
N ALA A 165 -13.96 -1.44 42.49
CA ALA A 165 -13.16 -1.40 43.72
C ALA A 165 -13.56 -0.26 44.66
N TYR A 166 -13.99 0.89 44.12
CA TYR A 166 -14.44 2.06 44.87
C TYR A 166 -15.97 2.15 45.03
N ARG A 167 -16.72 1.08 44.73
CA ARG A 167 -18.20 1.07 44.78
C ARG A 167 -18.78 1.34 46.17
N ASP A 168 -18.04 1.01 47.22
CA ASP A 168 -18.46 1.11 48.63
C ASP A 168 -18.09 2.48 49.24
N VAL A 169 -17.42 3.35 48.47
CA VAL A 169 -17.24 4.77 48.82
C VAL A 169 -18.51 5.51 48.39
N ALA A 170 -19.14 6.23 49.32
CA ALA A 170 -20.38 6.95 49.04
C ALA A 170 -20.20 7.90 47.85
N TYR A 171 -20.73 7.50 46.69
CA TYR A 171 -20.93 8.36 45.53
C TYR A 171 -21.99 9.39 45.89
N ASN A 172 -21.63 10.41 46.66
CA ASN A 172 -22.48 11.58 46.83
C ASN A 172 -22.49 12.33 45.49
N ASP A 173 -23.68 12.73 45.04
CA ASP A 173 -23.96 13.52 43.83
C ASP A 173 -23.33 14.94 43.83
N GLU A 174 -22.20 15.13 44.51
CA GLU A 174 -21.45 16.38 44.49
C GLU A 174 -20.50 16.41 43.27
N LEU A 175 -20.86 17.27 42.32
CA LEU A 175 -19.99 18.07 41.45
C LEU A 175 -18.49 17.65 41.44
N TRP A 176 -18.07 17.01 40.35
CA TRP A 176 -16.76 16.39 40.10
C TRP A 176 -15.50 17.18 40.50
N TRP A 177 -15.58 18.51 40.61
CA TRP A 177 -14.49 19.38 41.05
C TRP A 177 -14.19 19.27 42.56
N ARG A 178 -15.14 18.85 43.41
CA ARG A 178 -14.87 18.53 44.84
C ARG A 178 -14.25 17.15 45.02
N PHE A 179 -14.48 16.22 44.09
CA PHE A 179 -13.80 14.92 44.05
C PHE A 179 -12.29 15.05 43.79
N LEU A 180 -11.81 16.17 43.25
CA LEU A 180 -10.37 16.48 43.18
C LEU A 180 -9.73 16.68 44.58
N SER A 181 -10.52 16.83 45.64
CA SER A 181 -10.02 17.05 47.00
C SER A 181 -9.88 15.78 47.85
N ASP A 182 -10.57 14.69 47.49
CA ASP A 182 -10.45 13.40 48.17
C ASP A 182 -9.26 12.60 47.61
N ARG A 183 -8.24 12.36 48.44
CA ARG A 183 -6.88 12.06 47.96
C ARG A 183 -6.77 10.73 47.19
N GLN A 184 -7.47 9.68 47.61
CA GLN A 184 -7.36 8.36 46.96
C GLN A 184 -8.30 8.19 45.76
N ALA A 185 -9.58 8.55 45.87
CA ALA A 185 -10.54 8.43 44.76
C ALA A 185 -10.21 9.40 43.61
N SER A 186 -9.61 10.56 43.90
CA SER A 186 -9.16 11.52 42.87
C SER A 186 -8.00 11.02 42.02
N GLY A 187 -7.10 10.21 42.58
CA GLY A 187 -5.92 9.68 41.88
C GLY A 187 -6.30 8.72 40.76
N PHE A 188 -7.19 7.77 41.06
CA PHE A 188 -7.70 6.79 40.08
C PHE A 188 -8.43 7.47 38.91
N LEU A 189 -9.36 8.40 39.20
CA LEU A 189 -10.14 9.08 38.15
C LEU A 189 -9.26 9.95 37.25
N ARG A 190 -8.25 10.65 37.80
CA ARG A 190 -7.28 11.43 37.01
C ARG A 190 -6.44 10.53 36.12
N ALA A 191 -5.91 9.43 36.66
CA ALA A 191 -5.14 8.46 35.88
C ALA A 191 -6.01 7.82 34.78
N GLY A 192 -7.23 7.40 35.11
CA GLY A 192 -8.20 6.84 34.17
C GLY A 192 -8.55 7.81 33.03
N LEU A 193 -8.82 9.09 33.34
CA LEU A 193 -9.10 10.11 32.33
C LEU A 193 -7.89 10.35 31.42
N VAL A 194 -6.68 10.47 31.98
CA VAL A 194 -5.45 10.64 31.20
C VAL A 194 -5.22 9.44 30.28
N LEU A 195 -5.38 8.21 30.77
CA LEU A 195 -5.25 7.00 29.97
C LEU A 195 -6.32 6.92 28.86
N ALA A 196 -7.56 7.31 29.14
CA ALA A 196 -8.64 7.35 28.15
C ALA A 196 -8.35 8.37 27.04
N ILE A 197 -7.92 9.58 27.40
CA ILE A 197 -7.52 10.63 26.44
C ILE A 197 -6.32 10.16 25.61
N LEU A 198 -5.29 9.60 26.24
CA LEU A 198 -4.12 9.07 25.54
C LEU A 198 -4.50 7.94 24.57
N THR A 199 -5.41 7.05 24.97
CA THR A 199 -5.93 5.98 24.11
C THR A 199 -6.66 6.55 22.91
N LEU A 200 -7.53 7.54 23.11
CA LEU A 200 -8.26 8.21 22.04
C LEU A 200 -7.32 8.94 21.07
N VAL A 201 -6.31 9.65 21.58
CA VAL A 201 -5.30 10.33 20.76
C VAL A 201 -4.49 9.33 19.94
N VAL A 202 -4.04 8.23 20.56
CA VAL A 202 -3.30 7.17 19.88
C VAL A 202 -4.16 6.48 18.83
N ALA A 203 -5.42 6.16 19.15
CA ALA A 203 -6.37 5.55 18.22
C ALA A 203 -6.70 6.48 17.04
N GLY A 204 -7.04 7.74 17.30
CA GLY A 204 -7.32 8.74 16.28
C GLY A 204 -6.13 8.95 15.36
N ARG A 205 -4.93 9.19 15.93
CA ARG A 205 -3.70 9.29 15.15
C ARG A 205 -3.45 8.02 14.34
N SER A 206 -3.66 6.85 14.92
CA SER A 206 -3.39 5.57 14.29
C SER A 206 -4.35 5.24 13.13
N LEU A 207 -5.60 5.71 13.20
CA LEU A 207 -6.59 5.52 12.14
C LEU A 207 -6.38 6.53 11.01
N LEU A 208 -5.92 7.74 11.32
CA LEU A 208 -5.74 8.83 10.37
C LEU A 208 -4.34 8.86 9.72
N SER A 209 -3.33 8.20 10.29
CA SER A 209 -1.98 8.21 9.73
C SER A 209 -1.79 7.16 8.63
N SER A 210 -1.08 7.55 7.58
CA SER A 210 -0.63 6.66 6.50
C SER A 210 0.82 6.23 6.78
N PRO A 211 1.08 5.01 7.32
CA PRO A 211 2.43 4.58 7.63
C PRO A 211 3.29 4.52 6.36
N GLY A 212 4.46 5.17 6.39
CA GLY A 212 5.44 5.14 5.30
C GLY A 212 5.17 6.10 4.14
N ALA A 213 3.97 6.69 4.03
CA ALA A 213 3.61 7.57 2.90
C ALA A 213 4.50 8.82 2.76
N HIS A 214 5.11 9.29 3.86
CA HIS A 214 5.99 10.46 3.84
C HIS A 214 7.45 10.11 3.56
N SER A 215 7.82 8.83 3.61
CA SER A 215 9.21 8.36 3.41
C SER A 215 9.46 7.87 1.98
N HIS A 216 8.39 7.59 1.22
CA HIS A 216 8.45 7.02 -0.12
C HIS A 216 7.76 7.97 -1.10
N GLY A 217 8.44 9.09 -1.33
CA GLY A 217 8.04 10.12 -2.29
C GLY A 217 8.23 9.67 -3.74
N PRO A 218 7.86 10.53 -4.71
CA PRO A 218 8.08 10.27 -6.13
C PRO A 218 9.57 10.05 -6.42
N ALA A 219 9.86 9.24 -7.44
CA ALA A 219 11.22 8.87 -7.82
C ALA A 219 12.07 10.09 -8.18
N SER A 220 13.35 10.06 -7.81
CA SER A 220 14.29 11.07 -8.27
C SER A 220 14.63 10.87 -9.75
N LYS A 221 15.17 11.91 -10.41
CA LYS A 221 15.63 11.79 -11.80
C LYS A 221 16.65 10.66 -11.99
N ALA A 222 17.57 10.50 -11.02
CA ALA A 222 18.54 9.41 -11.03
C ALA A 222 17.90 8.02 -10.93
N ASP A 223 16.80 7.89 -10.18
CA ASP A 223 16.05 6.63 -10.11
C ASP A 223 15.35 6.35 -11.45
N ILE A 224 14.78 7.38 -12.09
CA ILE A 224 14.14 7.24 -13.42
C ILE A 224 15.18 6.80 -14.45
N ASP A 225 16.35 7.45 -14.49
CA ASP A 225 17.45 7.10 -15.41
C ASP A 225 17.90 5.64 -15.20
N ARG A 226 18.00 5.18 -13.94
CA ARG A 226 18.34 3.78 -13.62
C ARG A 226 17.25 2.81 -14.04
N ALA A 227 15.97 3.14 -13.85
CA ALA A 227 14.87 2.30 -14.28
C ALA A 227 14.77 2.21 -15.81
N LEU A 228 15.11 3.28 -16.53
CA LEU A 228 15.22 3.25 -17.99
C LEU A 228 16.31 2.28 -18.46
N GLN A 229 17.48 2.29 -17.81
CA GLN A 229 18.56 1.32 -18.09
C GLN A 229 18.13 -0.13 -17.81
N ALA A 230 17.38 -0.35 -16.73
CA ALA A 230 16.82 -1.66 -16.41
C ALA A 230 15.79 -2.12 -17.45
N LEU A 231 14.93 -1.23 -17.96
CA LEU A 231 13.98 -1.55 -19.04
C LEU A 231 14.69 -1.95 -20.34
N GLN A 232 15.75 -1.24 -20.71
CA GLN A 232 16.51 -1.50 -21.94
C GLN A 232 17.23 -2.86 -21.92
N THR A 233 17.50 -3.40 -20.74
CA THR A 233 18.21 -4.68 -20.55
C THR A 233 17.32 -5.77 -19.94
N ALA A 234 16.00 -5.54 -19.89
CA ALA A 234 15.06 -6.44 -19.26
C ALA A 234 14.83 -7.70 -20.10
N ASP A 235 14.89 -8.87 -19.45
CA ASP A 235 14.40 -10.12 -20.02
C ASP A 235 12.87 -10.14 -20.06
N THR A 236 12.24 -9.51 -19.06
CA THR A 236 10.78 -9.46 -18.90
C THR A 236 10.35 -8.08 -18.44
N ALA A 237 9.47 -7.43 -19.21
CA ALA A 237 8.81 -6.21 -18.80
C ALA A 237 7.43 -6.15 -19.46
N THR A 238 6.40 -5.83 -18.67
CA THR A 238 5.11 -5.46 -19.24
C THR A 238 5.16 -4.02 -19.73
N PRO A 239 4.41 -3.64 -20.78
CA PRO A 239 4.40 -2.27 -21.28
C PRO A 239 4.07 -1.24 -20.18
N GLU A 240 3.23 -1.57 -19.21
CA GLU A 240 2.86 -0.70 -18.09
C GLU A 240 4.06 -0.28 -17.21
N ALA A 241 5.19 -0.99 -17.28
CA ALA A 241 6.42 -0.62 -16.56
C ALA A 241 6.96 0.76 -16.98
N TRP A 242 6.70 1.20 -18.22
CA TRP A 242 7.06 2.54 -18.70
C TRP A 242 6.39 3.66 -17.92
N LEU A 243 5.24 3.41 -17.29
CA LEU A 243 4.57 4.41 -16.45
C LEU A 243 5.46 4.85 -15.28
N ALA A 244 6.49 4.08 -14.90
CA ALA A 244 7.50 4.49 -13.93
C ALA A 244 8.23 5.79 -14.33
N MET A 245 8.38 6.04 -15.64
CA MET A 245 9.11 7.20 -16.17
C MET A 245 8.39 8.53 -15.92
N LEU A 246 7.09 8.50 -15.62
CA LEU A 246 6.32 9.69 -15.23
C LEU A 246 6.75 10.28 -13.88
N GLY A 247 7.62 9.60 -13.13
CA GLY A 247 8.19 10.11 -11.89
C GLY A 247 7.18 10.36 -10.78
N ASP A 248 5.94 9.88 -10.91
CA ASP A 248 4.86 10.03 -9.94
C ASP A 248 4.75 8.84 -8.97
N LYS A 249 5.58 7.82 -9.16
CA LYS A 249 5.69 6.61 -8.36
C LYS A 249 7.06 6.56 -7.68
N ALA A 250 7.13 5.92 -6.53
CA ALA A 250 8.40 5.52 -5.95
C ALA A 250 8.91 4.28 -6.69
N LEU A 251 10.23 4.10 -6.74
CA LEU A 251 10.87 2.95 -7.37
C LEU A 251 11.62 2.13 -6.33
N MET A 252 11.50 0.81 -6.41
CA MET A 252 12.29 -0.14 -5.66
C MET A 252 13.11 -0.97 -6.63
N PHE A 253 14.43 -0.99 -6.43
CA PHE A 253 15.35 -1.73 -7.29
C PHE A 253 15.77 -3.06 -6.63
N SER A 254 16.07 -4.04 -7.46
CA SER A 254 16.82 -5.23 -7.03
C SER A 254 18.24 -4.83 -6.57
N PRO A 255 18.93 -5.70 -5.81
CA PRO A 255 20.31 -5.44 -5.39
C PRO A 255 21.28 -5.21 -6.56
N SER A 256 21.07 -5.87 -7.71
CA SER A 256 21.86 -5.66 -8.93
C SER A 256 21.56 -4.31 -9.58
N GLY A 257 20.33 -3.81 -9.45
CA GLY A 257 19.83 -2.63 -10.15
C GLY A 257 19.27 -2.90 -11.54
N SER A 258 19.29 -4.15 -12.00
CA SER A 258 18.78 -4.55 -13.31
C SER A 258 17.28 -4.82 -13.31
N SER A 259 16.63 -4.81 -12.14
CA SER A 259 15.19 -4.94 -12.02
C SER A 259 14.62 -3.88 -11.10
N PHE A 260 13.37 -3.48 -11.36
CA PHE A 260 12.66 -2.53 -10.52
C PHE A 260 11.16 -2.81 -10.42
N LEU A 261 10.55 -2.21 -9.41
CA LEU A 261 9.11 -2.22 -9.18
C LEU A 261 8.66 -0.80 -8.83
N ALA A 262 7.67 -0.29 -9.57
CA ALA A 262 7.09 1.02 -9.34
C ALA A 262 5.87 0.93 -8.42
N TYR A 263 5.76 1.80 -7.42
CA TYR A 263 4.67 1.74 -6.44
C TYR A 263 4.31 3.10 -5.86
N ARG A 264 3.14 3.15 -5.21
CA ARG A 264 2.71 4.27 -4.38
C ARG A 264 2.14 3.80 -3.05
N VAL A 265 2.26 4.64 -2.03
CA VAL A 265 1.72 4.36 -0.70
C VAL A 265 0.48 5.21 -0.46
N ARG A 266 -0.62 4.56 -0.12
CA ARG A 266 -1.89 5.22 0.26
C ARG A 266 -2.48 4.55 1.50
N GLY A 267 -2.67 5.32 2.57
CA GLY A 267 -3.07 4.74 3.84
C GLY A 267 -2.04 3.70 4.29
N ARG A 268 -2.52 2.47 4.52
CA ARG A 268 -1.67 1.31 4.85
C ARG A 268 -1.36 0.42 3.66
N ARG A 269 -1.81 0.74 2.45
CA ARG A 269 -1.61 -0.10 1.26
C ARG A 269 -0.46 0.46 0.44
N TRP A 270 0.48 -0.43 0.13
CA TRP A 270 1.64 -0.16 -0.70
C TRP A 270 1.34 -0.81 -2.03
N ILE A 271 0.98 0.00 -3.01
CA ILE A 271 0.37 -0.45 -4.25
C ILE A 271 1.41 -0.37 -5.35
N ALA A 272 1.92 -1.52 -5.75
CA ALA A 272 2.75 -1.71 -6.92
C ALA A 272 1.89 -1.65 -8.19
N MET A 273 2.39 -0.92 -9.19
CA MET A 273 1.80 -0.86 -10.52
C MET A 273 2.48 -1.92 -11.40
N GLY A 274 1.73 -2.98 -11.70
CA GLY A 274 2.22 -4.12 -12.48
C GLY A 274 3.11 -5.06 -11.67
N GLU A 275 3.88 -5.84 -12.41
CA GLU A 275 4.88 -6.79 -11.92
C GLU A 275 6.29 -6.22 -12.07
N PRO A 276 7.31 -6.79 -11.38
CA PRO A 276 8.69 -6.39 -11.55
C PRO A 276 9.14 -6.40 -13.02
N ALA A 277 9.79 -5.32 -13.45
CA ALA A 277 10.42 -5.21 -14.77
C ALA A 277 11.93 -5.39 -14.63
N GLY A 278 12.56 -6.17 -15.51
CA GLY A 278 13.98 -6.47 -15.47
C GLY A 278 14.29 -7.94 -15.74
N LEU A 279 15.12 -8.55 -14.90
CA LEU A 279 15.56 -9.94 -15.01
C LEU A 279 14.52 -10.90 -14.42
N LYS A 280 14.16 -11.94 -15.18
CA LYS A 280 13.17 -12.94 -14.74
C LYS A 280 13.59 -13.66 -13.45
N SER A 281 14.90 -13.87 -13.27
CA SER A 281 15.48 -14.52 -12.10
C SER A 281 15.34 -13.72 -10.80
N GLU A 282 15.17 -12.39 -10.90
CA GLU A 282 15.06 -11.49 -9.74
C GLU A 282 13.62 -11.19 -9.32
N ARG A 283 12.64 -11.60 -10.15
CA ARG A 283 11.23 -11.25 -9.99
C ARG A 283 10.66 -11.64 -8.62
N LEU A 284 10.77 -12.92 -8.25
CA LEU A 284 10.21 -13.43 -6.98
C LEU A 284 10.85 -12.77 -5.76
N GLU A 285 12.17 -12.58 -5.78
CA GLU A 285 12.91 -11.94 -4.69
C GLU A 285 12.49 -10.47 -4.53
N LEU A 286 12.26 -9.76 -5.64
CA LEU A 286 11.81 -8.36 -5.61
C LEU A 286 10.37 -8.24 -5.10
N LEU A 287 9.49 -9.19 -5.45
CA LEU A 287 8.13 -9.28 -4.87
C LEU A 287 8.18 -9.48 -3.34
N TRP A 288 9.01 -10.41 -2.85
CA TRP A 288 9.23 -10.61 -1.41
C TRP A 288 9.78 -9.37 -0.74
N SER A 289 10.83 -8.78 -1.30
CA SER A 289 11.48 -7.59 -0.77
C SER A 289 10.49 -6.42 -0.66
N PHE A 290 9.61 -6.24 -1.65
CA PHE A 290 8.54 -5.24 -1.60
C PHE A 290 7.51 -5.53 -0.50
N ALA A 291 7.09 -6.79 -0.37
CA ALA A 291 6.15 -7.21 0.69
C ALA A 291 6.73 -7.03 2.09
N GLU A 292 8.01 -7.39 2.29
CA GLU A 292 8.74 -7.18 3.53
C GLU A 292 8.94 -5.70 3.85
N MET A 293 9.22 -4.89 2.83
CA MET A 293 9.30 -3.44 2.98
C MET A 293 7.96 -2.88 3.46
N ALA A 294 6.85 -3.23 2.78
CA ALA A 294 5.51 -2.80 3.19
C ALA A 294 5.18 -3.24 4.63
N ASP A 295 5.45 -4.51 4.99
CA ASP A 295 5.20 -5.01 6.35
C ASP A 295 6.12 -4.35 7.40
N SER A 296 7.33 -3.94 7.03
CA SER A 296 8.25 -3.24 7.94
C SER A 296 7.68 -1.89 8.43
N TYR A 297 6.90 -1.22 7.59
CA TYR A 297 6.12 -0.02 7.93
C TYR A 297 4.72 -0.34 8.49
N GLY A 298 4.37 -1.62 8.65
CA GLY A 298 3.04 -2.06 9.06
C GLY A 298 1.96 -1.84 7.99
N GLY A 299 2.37 -1.66 6.74
CA GLY A 299 1.50 -1.67 5.56
C GLY A 299 1.26 -3.07 5.00
N ALA A 300 0.49 -3.14 3.93
CA ALA A 300 0.22 -4.33 3.15
C ALA A 300 0.62 -4.08 1.70
N ALA A 301 1.43 -4.98 1.13
CA ALA A 301 1.76 -4.95 -0.28
C ALA A 301 0.55 -5.35 -1.12
N VAL A 302 0.26 -4.55 -2.14
CA VAL A 302 -0.79 -4.75 -3.11
C VAL A 302 -0.13 -4.70 -4.49
N PHE A 303 -0.41 -5.66 -5.34
CA PHE A 303 0.06 -5.69 -6.73
C PHE A 303 -1.15 -5.49 -7.64
N TYR A 304 -1.18 -4.40 -8.38
CA TYR A 304 -2.30 -4.03 -9.24
C TYR A 304 -1.95 -4.21 -10.72
N SER A 305 -2.89 -4.74 -11.50
CA SER A 305 -2.74 -4.97 -12.96
C SER A 305 -1.61 -5.94 -13.33
N VAL A 306 -1.41 -6.98 -12.53
CA VAL A 306 -0.41 -8.03 -12.82
C VAL A 306 -0.93 -9.04 -13.85
N SER A 307 -0.03 -9.64 -14.63
CA SER A 307 -0.34 -10.67 -15.61
C SER A 307 -0.59 -12.06 -14.99
N GLU A 308 -0.95 -13.03 -15.82
CA GLU A 308 -1.09 -14.44 -15.43
C GLU A 308 0.26 -15.08 -15.05
N GLU A 309 1.38 -14.56 -15.54
CA GLU A 309 2.71 -15.17 -15.37
C GLU A 309 3.25 -15.13 -13.95
N VAL A 310 2.81 -14.15 -13.15
CA VAL A 310 3.22 -13.99 -11.75
C VAL A 310 2.25 -14.61 -10.76
N LEU A 311 1.14 -15.21 -11.22
CA LEU A 311 0.15 -15.82 -10.31
C LEU A 311 0.76 -16.92 -9.43
N GLY A 312 1.69 -17.72 -9.97
CA GLY A 312 2.42 -18.73 -9.20
C GLY A 312 3.31 -18.14 -8.10
N ASP A 313 4.00 -17.03 -8.40
CA ASP A 313 4.83 -16.30 -7.45
C ASP A 313 3.98 -15.69 -6.33
N LEU A 314 2.87 -15.03 -6.70
CA LEU A 314 1.92 -14.42 -5.75
C LEU A 314 1.22 -15.46 -4.87
N ALA A 315 0.91 -16.64 -5.41
CA ALA A 315 0.37 -17.77 -4.66
C ALA A 315 1.40 -18.33 -3.67
N THR A 316 2.67 -18.41 -4.06
CA THR A 316 3.78 -18.82 -3.18
C THR A 316 3.93 -17.88 -1.98
N MET A 317 3.68 -16.59 -2.18
CA MET A 317 3.64 -15.58 -1.12
C MET A 317 2.37 -15.63 -0.25
N GLY A 318 1.38 -16.47 -0.59
CA GLY A 318 0.11 -16.59 0.15
C GLY A 318 -0.84 -15.41 -0.04
N LEU A 319 -0.75 -14.69 -1.18
CA LEU A 319 -1.61 -13.55 -1.47
C LEU A 319 -2.96 -13.99 -2.04
N ALA A 320 -4.02 -13.28 -1.65
CA ALA A 320 -5.33 -13.41 -2.28
C ALA A 320 -5.32 -12.69 -3.62
N VAL A 321 -5.67 -13.40 -4.70
CA VAL A 321 -5.69 -12.86 -6.07
C VAL A 321 -7.12 -12.79 -6.61
N ARG A 322 -7.43 -11.70 -7.32
CA ARG A 322 -8.71 -11.51 -8.02
C ARG A 322 -8.48 -10.86 -9.38
N LYS A 323 -9.26 -11.29 -10.38
CA LYS A 323 -9.30 -10.65 -11.70
C LYS A 323 -9.90 -9.25 -11.56
N VAL A 324 -9.36 -8.28 -12.29
CA VAL A 324 -9.82 -6.88 -12.27
C VAL A 324 -10.15 -6.33 -13.65
N GLY A 325 -9.77 -7.05 -14.71
CA GLY A 325 -10.10 -6.69 -16.08
C GLY A 325 -9.38 -7.60 -17.07
N GLU A 326 -9.43 -7.20 -18.33
CA GLU A 326 -8.71 -7.85 -19.41
C GLU A 326 -8.05 -6.81 -20.30
N THR A 327 -6.88 -7.16 -20.82
CA THR A 327 -6.15 -6.40 -21.82
C THR A 327 -6.43 -7.00 -23.19
N ALA A 328 -6.66 -6.15 -24.20
CA ALA A 328 -6.95 -6.60 -25.55
C ALA A 328 -5.64 -6.59 -26.36
N VAL A 329 -5.12 -7.78 -26.69
CA VAL A 329 -3.82 -7.94 -27.34
C VAL A 329 -4.01 -8.51 -28.74
N ILE A 330 -3.43 -7.86 -29.75
CA ILE A 330 -3.41 -8.34 -31.13
C ILE A 330 -2.15 -9.17 -31.33
N ASP A 331 -2.27 -10.37 -31.90
CA ASP A 331 -1.14 -11.09 -32.50
C ASP A 331 -0.69 -10.33 -33.76
N ALA A 332 0.47 -9.66 -33.67
CA ALA A 332 0.95 -8.78 -34.72
C ALA A 332 1.32 -9.55 -36.00
N HIS A 333 1.87 -10.76 -35.87
CA HIS A 333 2.23 -11.60 -37.02
C HIS A 333 0.99 -12.02 -37.82
N ARG A 334 -0.10 -12.38 -37.12
CA ARG A 334 -1.36 -12.82 -37.73
C ARG A 334 -2.29 -11.68 -38.11
N PHE A 335 -2.01 -10.45 -37.65
CA PHE A 335 -2.86 -9.32 -37.95
C PHE A 335 -2.96 -9.08 -39.47
N SER A 336 -4.20 -9.04 -39.95
CA SER A 336 -4.57 -8.72 -41.32
C SER A 336 -5.94 -8.04 -41.35
N ILE A 337 -6.08 -7.10 -42.28
CA ILE A 337 -7.35 -6.42 -42.59
C ILE A 337 -8.06 -7.06 -43.80
N GLU A 338 -7.48 -8.13 -44.35
CA GLU A 338 -8.06 -8.89 -45.44
C GLU A 338 -9.15 -9.85 -44.95
N GLY A 339 -10.05 -10.23 -45.85
CA GLY A 339 -11.16 -11.13 -45.55
C GLY A 339 -12.48 -10.44 -45.19
N LYS A 340 -13.58 -11.21 -45.30
CA LYS A 340 -14.96 -10.69 -45.16
C LYS A 340 -15.24 -10.11 -43.77
N GLY A 341 -14.71 -10.72 -42.72
CA GLY A 341 -14.92 -10.29 -41.33
C GLY A 341 -14.24 -8.97 -40.93
N LYS A 342 -13.37 -8.42 -41.79
CA LYS A 342 -12.58 -7.20 -41.52
C LYS A 342 -12.97 -6.02 -42.42
N GLN A 343 -14.10 -6.13 -43.13
CA GLN A 343 -14.60 -5.08 -44.03
C GLN A 343 -14.68 -3.70 -43.36
N ASN A 344 -15.15 -3.63 -42.11
CA ASN A 344 -15.26 -2.37 -41.38
C ASN A 344 -13.90 -1.68 -41.19
N LEU A 345 -12.84 -2.45 -40.89
CA LEU A 345 -11.48 -1.91 -40.72
C LEU A 345 -10.93 -1.37 -42.04
N ARG A 346 -11.12 -2.11 -43.12
CA ARG A 346 -10.69 -1.68 -44.46
C ARG A 346 -11.45 -0.45 -44.93
N THR A 347 -12.75 -0.36 -44.65
CA THR A 347 -13.55 0.83 -44.96
C THR A 347 -13.06 2.04 -44.16
N ALA A 348 -12.69 1.88 -42.88
CA ALA A 348 -12.12 2.95 -42.08
C ALA A 348 -10.80 3.47 -42.65
N ILE A 349 -9.87 2.58 -43.04
CA ILE A 349 -8.60 2.98 -43.67
C ILE A 349 -8.84 3.69 -45.01
N ASN A 350 -9.57 3.05 -45.92
CA ASN A 350 -9.80 3.60 -47.26
C ASN A 350 -10.52 4.95 -47.22
N ARG A 351 -11.33 5.19 -46.19
CA ARG A 351 -11.97 6.48 -45.95
C ARG A 351 -10.96 7.51 -45.44
N ALA A 352 -10.21 7.20 -44.39
CA ALA A 352 -9.22 8.11 -43.82
C ALA A 352 -8.18 8.54 -44.86
N GLU A 353 -7.66 7.60 -45.66
CA GLU A 353 -6.68 7.90 -46.72
C GLU A 353 -7.28 8.74 -47.86
N ARG A 354 -8.55 8.50 -48.23
CA ARG A 354 -9.27 9.32 -49.22
C ARG A 354 -9.52 10.74 -48.73
N GLU A 355 -9.76 10.90 -47.43
CA GLU A 355 -9.90 12.18 -46.76
C GLU A 355 -8.54 12.87 -46.52
N GLY A 356 -7.42 12.25 -46.94
CA GLY A 356 -6.09 12.87 -46.91
C GLY A 356 -5.30 12.60 -45.63
N SER A 357 -5.74 11.65 -44.80
CA SER A 357 -4.99 11.23 -43.61
C SER A 357 -3.75 10.41 -43.99
N SER A 358 -2.60 10.76 -43.41
CA SER A 358 -1.36 9.99 -43.46
C SER A 358 -0.94 9.55 -42.06
N PHE A 359 -0.14 8.50 -41.96
CA PHE A 359 0.33 7.93 -40.71
C PHE A 359 1.85 7.78 -40.73
N GLU A 360 2.48 8.13 -39.62
CA GLU A 360 3.92 8.05 -39.41
C GLU A 360 4.21 7.65 -37.96
N VAL A 361 5.25 6.86 -37.73
CA VAL A 361 5.80 6.63 -36.40
C VAL A 361 7.12 7.38 -36.31
N LEU A 362 7.14 8.40 -35.46
CA LEU A 362 8.32 9.20 -35.19
C LEU A 362 9.20 8.47 -34.16
N PRO A 363 10.54 8.50 -34.31
CA PRO A 363 11.44 7.87 -33.34
C PRO A 363 11.40 8.59 -31.98
N PRO A 364 11.85 7.93 -30.90
CA PRO A 364 12.11 8.60 -29.62
C PRO A 364 12.98 9.85 -29.82
N GLY A 365 12.72 10.92 -29.07
CA GLY A 365 13.36 12.23 -29.24
C GLY A 365 12.62 13.21 -30.17
N SER A 366 11.50 12.80 -30.76
CA SER A 366 10.75 13.62 -31.73
C SER A 366 9.59 14.42 -31.12
N ALA A 367 9.13 14.08 -29.92
CA ALA A 367 7.97 14.71 -29.30
C ALA A 367 8.25 16.18 -28.94
N ALA A 368 9.48 16.48 -28.52
CA ALA A 368 9.91 17.85 -28.18
C ALA A 368 9.76 18.82 -29.38
N ALA A 369 10.03 18.36 -30.60
CA ALA A 369 9.97 19.19 -31.81
C ALA A 369 8.54 19.59 -32.20
N ILE A 370 7.53 18.79 -31.82
CA ILE A 370 6.12 19.02 -32.11
C ILE A 370 5.29 19.23 -30.83
N ALA A 371 5.93 19.59 -29.73
CA ALA A 371 5.33 19.64 -28.39
C ALA A 371 4.08 20.53 -28.32
N ASP A 372 4.08 21.67 -29.03
CA ASP A 372 2.95 22.59 -29.04
C ASP A 372 1.75 22.00 -29.77
N GLU A 373 1.95 21.35 -30.92
CA GLU A 373 0.88 20.63 -31.62
C GLU A 373 0.30 19.50 -30.77
N LEU A 374 1.16 18.70 -30.13
CA LEU A 374 0.71 17.62 -29.25
C LEU A 374 -0.08 18.16 -28.04
N ARG A 375 0.34 19.30 -27.48
CA ARG A 375 -0.35 19.95 -26.36
C ARG A 375 -1.72 20.45 -26.77
N GLU A 376 -1.85 21.09 -27.93
CA GLU A 376 -3.16 21.51 -28.46
C GLU A 376 -4.13 20.32 -28.59
N ILE A 377 -3.66 19.20 -29.17
CA ILE A 377 -4.47 17.99 -29.33
C ILE A 377 -4.90 17.45 -27.96
N SER A 378 -3.95 17.40 -27.03
CA SER A 378 -4.15 16.94 -25.66
C SER A 378 -5.18 17.76 -24.91
N ASP A 379 -5.06 19.09 -24.93
CA ASP A 379 -5.94 20.02 -24.21
C ASP A 379 -7.35 19.99 -24.80
N ALA A 380 -7.47 19.96 -26.14
CA ALA A 380 -8.75 19.83 -26.81
C ALA A 380 -9.45 18.49 -26.48
N TRP A 381 -8.68 17.40 -26.42
CA TRP A 381 -9.20 16.09 -26.05
C TRP A 381 -9.71 16.03 -24.61
N LEU A 382 -8.97 16.62 -23.66
CA LEU A 382 -9.38 16.71 -22.25
C LEU A 382 -10.64 17.57 -22.08
N ALA A 383 -10.74 18.68 -22.81
CA ALA A 383 -11.92 19.55 -22.78
C ALA A 383 -13.19 18.83 -23.27
N MET A 384 -13.09 17.98 -24.29
CA MET A 384 -14.23 17.18 -24.78
C MET A 384 -14.73 16.14 -23.77
N HIS A 385 -13.83 15.61 -22.92
CA HIS A 385 -14.14 14.51 -22.00
C HIS A 385 -14.37 14.97 -20.56
N GLU A 386 -14.48 16.29 -20.31
CA GLU A 386 -14.59 16.92 -18.98
C GLU A 386 -13.57 16.36 -17.97
N GLY A 387 -12.41 15.94 -18.46
CA GLY A 387 -11.42 15.18 -17.72
C GLY A 387 -10.28 16.05 -17.20
N SER A 388 -9.71 15.66 -16.06
CA SER A 388 -8.35 16.06 -15.70
C SER A 388 -7.36 14.98 -16.13
N GLU A 389 -6.09 15.35 -16.22
CA GLU A 389 -5.02 14.36 -16.32
C GLU A 389 -5.11 13.35 -15.17
N LYS A 390 -4.84 12.09 -15.51
CA LYS A 390 -4.80 10.98 -14.55
C LYS A 390 -3.35 10.69 -14.18
N SER A 391 -3.15 9.81 -13.22
CA SER A 391 -1.82 9.44 -12.72
C SER A 391 -1.78 7.97 -12.34
N PHE A 392 -0.65 7.52 -11.78
CA PHE A 392 -0.43 6.18 -11.24
C PHE A 392 -0.51 5.06 -12.28
N SER A 393 -1.73 4.69 -12.70
CA SER A 393 -2.03 3.57 -13.60
C SER A 393 -2.27 3.98 -15.06
N LEU A 394 -2.15 5.27 -15.38
CA LEU A 394 -2.36 5.83 -16.71
C LEU A 394 -1.32 6.90 -17.00
N GLY A 395 -0.96 7.02 -18.28
CA GLY A 395 -0.19 8.13 -18.81
C GLY A 395 -0.83 9.49 -18.56
N ARG A 396 0.00 10.53 -18.59
CA ARG A 396 -0.41 11.93 -18.64
C ARG A 396 0.41 12.66 -19.70
N PHE A 397 -0.13 13.75 -20.23
CA PHE A 397 0.62 14.58 -21.16
C PHE A 397 1.85 15.18 -20.48
N ASP A 398 3.00 14.70 -20.88
CA ASP A 398 4.31 15.13 -20.40
C ASP A 398 5.28 14.92 -21.56
N VAL A 399 5.84 16.02 -22.07
CA VAL A 399 6.64 16.00 -23.30
C VAL A 399 7.89 15.16 -23.09
N ASP A 400 8.54 15.26 -21.93
CA ASP A 400 9.74 14.49 -21.61
C ASP A 400 9.41 12.99 -21.59
N TYR A 401 8.24 12.61 -21.07
CA TYR A 401 7.78 11.21 -21.08
C TYR A 401 7.47 10.71 -22.50
N LEU A 402 6.76 11.51 -23.30
CA LEU A 402 6.44 11.17 -24.69
C LEU A 402 7.70 10.99 -25.53
N ASP A 403 8.74 11.78 -25.27
CA ASP A 403 10.01 11.76 -25.99
C ASP A 403 10.83 10.48 -25.76
N LEU A 404 10.53 9.72 -24.69
CA LEU A 404 11.22 8.46 -24.39
C LEU A 404 10.79 7.29 -25.29
N THR A 405 9.69 7.42 -26.00
CA THR A 405 9.04 6.32 -26.74
C THR A 405 8.75 6.70 -28.19
N PRO A 406 8.63 5.73 -29.11
CA PRO A 406 8.13 6.01 -30.45
C PRO A 406 6.74 6.66 -30.40
N LEU A 407 6.51 7.62 -31.29
CA LEU A 407 5.28 8.41 -31.31
C LEU A 407 4.56 8.22 -32.64
N ALA A 408 3.44 7.51 -32.61
CA ALA A 408 2.55 7.37 -33.75
C ALA A 408 1.75 8.66 -33.94
N VAL A 409 1.75 9.22 -35.14
CA VAL A 409 1.00 10.43 -35.49
C VAL A 409 0.15 10.20 -36.73
N VAL A 410 -1.06 10.75 -36.71
CA VAL A 410 -1.89 10.91 -37.91
C VAL A 410 -1.85 12.36 -38.32
N LYS A 411 -1.53 12.60 -39.60
CA LYS A 411 -1.49 13.94 -40.19
C LYS A 411 -2.59 14.09 -41.24
N GLU A 412 -3.16 15.28 -41.32
CA GLU A 412 -4.11 15.67 -42.37
C GLU A 412 -3.68 17.04 -42.90
N GLY A 413 -3.48 17.16 -44.22
CA GLY A 413 -2.97 18.40 -44.82
C GLY A 413 -1.60 18.86 -44.26
N GLY A 414 -0.79 17.93 -43.75
CA GLY A 414 0.50 18.20 -43.13
C GLY A 414 0.47 18.54 -41.62
N ARG A 415 -0.72 18.69 -41.02
CA ARG A 415 -0.92 19.00 -39.60
C ARG A 415 -1.20 17.74 -38.79
N VAL A 416 -0.66 17.62 -37.58
CA VAL A 416 -1.00 16.48 -36.70
C VAL A 416 -2.43 16.63 -36.15
N VAL A 417 -3.26 15.59 -36.36
CA VAL A 417 -4.66 15.54 -35.91
C VAL A 417 -4.91 14.50 -34.81
N ALA A 418 -4.03 13.51 -34.68
CA ALA A 418 -4.06 12.53 -33.60
C ALA A 418 -2.65 12.01 -33.32
N PHE A 419 -2.41 11.57 -32.08
CA PHE A 419 -1.16 10.94 -31.69
C PHE A 419 -1.38 9.80 -30.69
N ALA A 420 -0.42 8.88 -30.65
CA ALA A 420 -0.27 7.89 -29.60
C ALA A 420 1.19 7.58 -29.30
N ASN A 421 1.57 7.49 -28.03
CA ASN A 421 2.89 6.97 -27.66
C ASN A 421 2.85 5.44 -27.58
N LEU A 422 3.94 4.82 -28.03
CA LEU A 422 4.07 3.37 -28.18
C LEU A 422 5.08 2.85 -27.15
N LEU A 423 4.57 2.22 -26.09
CA LEU A 423 5.38 1.62 -25.04
C LEU A 423 5.93 0.29 -25.54
N THR A 424 7.26 0.17 -25.70
CA THR A 424 7.90 -1.04 -26.22
C THR A 424 8.48 -1.90 -25.10
N SER A 425 8.19 -3.18 -25.11
CA SER A 425 8.87 -4.22 -24.35
C SER A 425 9.53 -5.21 -25.33
N PRO A 426 10.35 -6.19 -24.88
CA PRO A 426 11.15 -7.02 -25.79
C PRO A 426 10.39 -7.64 -26.97
N ASP A 427 9.15 -8.13 -26.76
CA ASP A 427 8.34 -8.80 -27.79
C ASP A 427 6.92 -8.20 -27.96
N GLU A 428 6.63 -7.06 -27.32
CA GLU A 428 5.29 -6.45 -27.31
C GLU A 428 5.38 -4.92 -27.39
N ALA A 429 4.42 -4.30 -28.05
CA ALA A 429 4.21 -2.85 -27.95
C ALA A 429 2.80 -2.56 -27.45
N ALA A 430 2.63 -1.50 -26.66
CA ALA A 430 1.32 -1.06 -26.20
C ALA A 430 1.08 0.43 -26.48
N VAL A 431 -0.18 0.79 -26.58
CA VAL A 431 -0.60 2.19 -26.56
C VAL A 431 -0.88 2.63 -25.13
N ASP A 432 -0.38 3.79 -24.73
CA ASP A 432 -0.73 4.44 -23.46
C ASP A 432 -1.65 5.64 -23.67
N LEU A 433 -1.10 6.79 -24.06
CA LEU A 433 -1.87 7.93 -24.50
C LEU A 433 -2.27 7.75 -25.95
N MET A 434 -3.55 7.97 -26.23
CA MET A 434 -4.06 8.07 -27.59
C MET A 434 -5.10 9.19 -27.62
N ARG A 435 -4.76 10.30 -28.27
CA ARG A 435 -5.58 11.51 -28.28
C ARG A 435 -5.75 12.02 -29.71
N HIS A 436 -6.88 12.66 -29.96
CA HIS A 436 -7.21 13.25 -31.25
C HIS A 436 -7.92 14.58 -31.07
N ARG A 437 -7.85 15.42 -32.10
CA ARG A 437 -8.58 16.69 -32.11
C ARG A 437 -10.08 16.47 -32.32
N PRO A 438 -10.95 17.39 -31.88
CA PRO A 438 -12.39 17.34 -32.16
C PRO A 438 -12.72 17.37 -33.65
N ASP A 439 -11.89 18.05 -34.44
CA ASP A 439 -12.02 18.19 -35.89
C ASP A 439 -11.37 17.03 -36.68
N ALA A 440 -10.84 16.01 -35.99
CA ALA A 440 -10.22 14.87 -36.65
C ALA A 440 -11.25 14.03 -37.45
N PRO A 441 -10.87 13.43 -38.58
CA PRO A 441 -11.76 12.64 -39.42
C PRO A 441 -12.46 11.51 -38.66
N HIS A 442 -13.71 11.22 -39.05
CA HIS A 442 -14.48 10.17 -38.41
C HIS A 442 -13.80 8.81 -38.61
N GLY A 443 -13.39 8.17 -37.51
CA GLY A 443 -12.67 6.89 -37.53
C GLY A 443 -11.14 7.03 -37.47
N VAL A 444 -10.60 8.23 -37.17
CA VAL A 444 -9.16 8.45 -36.97
C VAL A 444 -8.54 7.49 -35.95
N MET A 445 -9.28 7.12 -34.90
CA MET A 445 -8.84 6.17 -33.88
C MET A 445 -8.73 4.74 -34.41
N ASP A 446 -9.67 4.32 -35.26
CA ASP A 446 -9.63 3.02 -35.93
C ASP A 446 -8.40 2.96 -36.83
N TYR A 447 -8.21 4.01 -37.63
CA TYR A 447 -7.05 4.16 -38.50
C TYR A 447 -5.74 4.08 -37.71
N LEU A 448 -5.62 4.86 -36.63
CA LEU A 448 -4.42 4.89 -35.79
C LEU A 448 -4.13 3.51 -35.17
N PHE A 449 -5.10 2.81 -34.58
CA PHE A 449 -4.89 1.46 -34.05
C PHE A 449 -4.48 0.45 -35.12
N ILE A 450 -5.13 0.46 -36.29
CA ILE A 450 -4.79 -0.45 -37.39
C ILE A 450 -3.35 -0.23 -37.85
N ARG A 451 -2.97 1.04 -38.04
CA ARG A 451 -1.63 1.40 -38.50
C ARG A 451 -0.56 1.10 -37.46
N CYS A 452 -0.85 1.26 -36.17
CA CYS A 452 0.06 0.83 -35.10
C CYS A 452 0.23 -0.69 -35.06
N ALA A 453 -0.85 -1.47 -35.24
CA ALA A 453 -0.74 -2.93 -35.33
C ALA A 453 0.07 -3.39 -36.56
N GLN A 454 -0.07 -2.69 -37.69
CA GLN A 454 0.76 -2.93 -38.88
C GLN A 454 2.22 -2.51 -38.67
N TRP A 455 2.47 -1.42 -37.95
CA TRP A 455 3.81 -1.01 -37.56
C TRP A 455 4.47 -2.05 -36.64
N ALA A 456 3.76 -2.54 -35.60
CA ALA A 456 4.27 -3.57 -34.71
C ALA A 456 4.67 -4.84 -35.48
N LYS A 457 3.86 -5.22 -36.48
CA LYS A 457 4.19 -6.33 -37.40
C LYS A 457 5.45 -6.04 -38.23
N ALA A 458 5.62 -4.82 -38.74
CA ALA A 458 6.77 -4.41 -39.53
C ALA A 458 8.08 -4.38 -38.72
N GLU A 459 8.01 -4.00 -37.44
CA GLU A 459 9.12 -4.06 -36.48
C GLU A 459 9.43 -5.49 -36.00
N GLY A 460 8.62 -6.48 -36.40
CA GLY A 460 8.82 -7.88 -36.02
C GLY A 460 8.39 -8.22 -34.60
N LEU A 461 7.60 -7.38 -33.93
CA LEU A 461 7.06 -7.64 -32.60
C LEU A 461 6.03 -8.77 -32.65
N ALA A 462 5.91 -9.54 -31.56
CA ALA A 462 4.97 -10.65 -31.47
C ALA A 462 3.53 -10.16 -31.24
N SER A 463 3.36 -9.11 -30.43
CA SER A 463 2.03 -8.64 -30.04
C SER A 463 1.91 -7.13 -29.90
N PHE A 464 0.68 -6.65 -30.07
CA PHE A 464 0.32 -5.24 -29.91
C PHE A 464 -0.88 -5.07 -28.97
N ASP A 465 -0.64 -4.45 -27.82
CA ASP A 465 -1.59 -4.22 -26.75
C ASP A 465 -2.37 -2.90 -26.96
N LEU A 466 -3.70 -3.02 -27.04
CA LEU A 466 -4.63 -1.89 -27.20
C LEU A 466 -5.00 -1.21 -25.86
N GLY A 467 -4.43 -1.66 -24.76
CA GLY A 467 -4.68 -1.28 -23.38
C GLY A 467 -5.76 -2.13 -22.69
N MET A 468 -5.93 -1.89 -21.39
CA MET A 468 -6.94 -2.57 -20.55
C MET A 468 -8.39 -2.15 -20.91
N ALA A 469 -9.32 -3.08 -20.76
CA ALA A 469 -10.73 -2.85 -20.50
C ALA A 469 -11.03 -3.23 -19.03
N PRO A 470 -11.14 -2.24 -18.11
CA PRO A 470 -11.42 -2.51 -16.70
C PRO A 470 -12.71 -3.31 -16.52
N LEU A 471 -12.74 -4.19 -15.52
CA LEU A 471 -13.89 -5.03 -15.14
C LEU A 471 -14.38 -6.01 -16.22
N ALA A 472 -13.77 -6.01 -17.41
CA ALA A 472 -14.08 -6.97 -18.45
C ALA A 472 -13.71 -8.41 -18.03
N GLY A 473 -14.56 -9.36 -18.42
CA GLY A 473 -14.36 -10.78 -18.10
C GLY A 473 -14.64 -11.15 -16.64
N LEU A 474 -15.29 -10.26 -15.87
CA LEU A 474 -15.93 -10.59 -14.60
C LEU A 474 -17.30 -11.22 -14.86
N GLU A 475 -17.69 -12.22 -14.05
CA GLU A 475 -18.96 -12.93 -14.22
C GLU A 475 -19.91 -12.65 -13.05
N ASP A 476 -21.18 -12.29 -13.34
CA ASP A 476 -22.25 -12.28 -12.34
C ASP A 476 -22.88 -13.68 -12.20
N ARG A 477 -22.15 -14.57 -11.54
CA ARG A 477 -22.67 -15.89 -11.12
C ARG A 477 -22.91 -15.91 -9.63
N ARG A 478 -23.88 -16.70 -9.17
CA ARG A 478 -24.28 -16.79 -7.74
C ARG A 478 -23.12 -17.10 -6.79
N ILE A 479 -22.12 -17.87 -7.22
CA ILE A 479 -20.95 -18.26 -6.41
C ILE A 479 -19.81 -17.22 -6.53
N ALA A 480 -19.86 -16.32 -7.51
CA ALA A 480 -18.85 -15.30 -7.70
C ALA A 480 -18.80 -14.37 -6.48
N PRO A 481 -17.60 -13.91 -6.06
CA PRO A 481 -17.46 -12.96 -4.96
C PRO A 481 -18.33 -11.72 -5.20
N VAL A 482 -18.89 -11.13 -4.12
CA VAL A 482 -19.72 -9.92 -4.21
C VAL A 482 -19.04 -8.82 -5.04
N PHE A 483 -17.72 -8.68 -4.91
CA PHE A 483 -16.94 -7.75 -5.73
C PHE A 483 -17.02 -8.05 -7.23
N ALA A 484 -16.90 -9.31 -7.65
CA ALA A 484 -16.98 -9.68 -9.07
C ALA A 484 -18.38 -9.41 -9.63
N ARG A 485 -19.42 -9.64 -8.82
CA ARG A 485 -20.82 -9.38 -9.18
C ARG A 485 -21.12 -7.88 -9.29
N VAL A 486 -20.67 -7.09 -8.31
CA VAL A 486 -20.79 -5.63 -8.34
C VAL A 486 -19.96 -5.04 -9.49
N GLY A 487 -18.75 -5.57 -9.73
CA GLY A 487 -17.90 -5.16 -10.84
C GLY A 487 -18.51 -5.49 -12.20
N ALA A 488 -19.12 -6.68 -12.35
CA ALA A 488 -19.87 -7.06 -13.54
C ALA A 488 -21.07 -6.13 -13.75
N LEU A 489 -21.84 -5.83 -12.70
CA LEU A 489 -22.96 -4.88 -12.77
C LEU A 489 -22.48 -3.47 -13.17
N VAL A 490 -21.38 -2.97 -12.59
CA VAL A 490 -20.80 -1.67 -12.98
C VAL A 490 -20.29 -1.69 -14.42
N PHE A 491 -19.79 -2.83 -14.90
CA PHE A 491 -19.38 -2.97 -16.30
C PHE A 491 -20.58 -2.99 -17.25
N GLU A 492 -21.67 -3.66 -16.89
CA GLU A 492 -22.90 -3.81 -17.69
C GLU A 492 -23.78 -2.55 -17.68
N GLU A 493 -23.96 -1.91 -16.52
CA GLU A 493 -24.88 -0.78 -16.31
C GLU A 493 -24.17 0.59 -16.23
N GLY A 494 -22.85 0.61 -16.01
CA GLY A 494 -22.05 1.84 -15.78
C GLY A 494 -21.76 2.67 -17.03
N GLY A 495 -22.48 2.45 -18.14
CA GLY A 495 -22.32 3.16 -19.40
C GLY A 495 -22.43 4.68 -19.30
N ALA A 496 -23.13 5.20 -18.28
CA ALA A 496 -23.31 6.64 -18.06
C ALA A 496 -22.17 7.33 -17.28
N LEU A 497 -21.32 6.59 -16.56
CA LEU A 497 -20.24 7.17 -15.73
C LEU A 497 -18.83 6.80 -16.21
N TYR A 498 -18.66 5.69 -16.96
CA TYR A 498 -17.33 5.24 -17.38
C TYR A 498 -17.20 4.53 -18.74
N GLY A 499 -18.28 4.26 -19.49
CA GLY A 499 -18.20 3.79 -20.89
C GLY A 499 -17.43 2.47 -21.16
N PHE A 500 -17.13 1.67 -20.13
CA PHE A 500 -16.20 0.53 -20.23
C PHE A 500 -16.69 -0.61 -21.15
N GLN A 501 -18.00 -0.88 -21.20
CA GLN A 501 -18.58 -1.86 -22.14
C GLN A 501 -18.41 -1.42 -23.60
N GLY A 502 -18.56 -0.12 -23.86
CA GLY A 502 -18.27 0.49 -25.15
C GLY A 502 -16.81 0.32 -25.54
N LEU A 503 -15.89 0.48 -24.58
CA LEU A 503 -14.45 0.30 -24.81
C LEU A 503 -14.08 -1.16 -25.14
N ARG A 504 -14.65 -2.14 -24.43
CA ARG A 504 -14.43 -3.57 -24.76
C ARG A 504 -14.96 -3.91 -26.15
N SER A 505 -16.20 -3.52 -26.43
CA SER A 505 -16.86 -3.78 -27.71
C SER A 505 -16.13 -3.10 -28.87
N TYR A 506 -15.64 -1.87 -28.64
CA TYR A 506 -14.78 -1.15 -29.57
C TYR A 506 -13.50 -1.93 -29.86
N LYS A 507 -12.81 -2.47 -28.85
CA LYS A 507 -11.56 -3.25 -29.04
C LYS A 507 -11.81 -4.61 -29.71
N ALA A 508 -12.97 -5.22 -29.50
CA ALA A 508 -13.30 -6.54 -30.06
C ALA A 508 -13.26 -6.58 -31.60
N LYS A 509 -13.50 -5.46 -32.30
CA LYS A 509 -13.48 -5.40 -33.77
C LYS A 509 -12.10 -5.72 -34.37
N PHE A 510 -11.03 -5.49 -33.61
CA PHE A 510 -9.67 -5.80 -34.06
C PHE A 510 -9.38 -7.31 -33.99
N GLY A 511 -10.26 -8.11 -33.37
CA GLY A 511 -10.05 -9.54 -33.12
C GLY A 511 -8.89 -9.82 -32.17
N PRO A 512 -8.82 -9.16 -30.98
CA PRO A 512 -7.74 -9.38 -30.03
C PRO A 512 -7.94 -10.69 -29.25
N ASP A 513 -6.82 -11.22 -28.75
CA ASP A 513 -6.79 -12.16 -27.65
C ASP A 513 -6.92 -11.39 -26.32
N TRP A 514 -7.84 -11.83 -25.46
CA TRP A 514 -8.08 -11.19 -24.16
C TRP A 514 -7.20 -11.81 -23.09
N ARG A 515 -6.25 -11.04 -22.55
CA ARG A 515 -5.37 -11.47 -21.44
C ARG A 515 -5.89 -10.96 -20.11
N SER A 516 -6.04 -11.82 -19.11
CA SER A 516 -6.57 -11.40 -17.81
C SER A 516 -5.56 -10.56 -17.03
N ARG A 517 -6.05 -9.54 -16.31
CA ARG A 517 -5.26 -8.75 -15.36
C ARG A 517 -5.81 -8.93 -13.95
N PHE A 518 -4.91 -8.96 -12.97
CA PHE A 518 -5.26 -9.28 -11.59
C PHE A 518 -4.82 -8.20 -10.60
N ILE A 519 -5.46 -8.23 -9.43
CA ILE A 519 -4.99 -7.58 -8.21
C ILE A 519 -4.69 -8.65 -7.16
N ALA A 520 -3.57 -8.48 -6.44
CA ALA A 520 -3.17 -9.36 -5.36
C ALA A 520 -2.85 -8.58 -4.08
N ALA A 521 -3.25 -9.10 -2.93
CA ALA A 521 -2.92 -8.53 -1.62
C ALA A 521 -2.97 -9.63 -0.52
N PRO A 522 -2.40 -9.39 0.67
CA PRO A 522 -2.58 -10.31 1.80
C PRO A 522 -4.05 -10.57 2.09
N VAL A 523 -4.40 -11.78 2.53
CA VAL A 523 -5.80 -12.18 2.83
C VAL A 523 -6.50 -11.25 3.82
N SER A 524 -5.73 -10.61 4.71
CA SER A 524 -6.22 -9.62 5.68
C SER A 524 -6.58 -8.25 5.06
N THR A 525 -6.24 -8.03 3.78
CA THR A 525 -6.48 -6.77 3.06
C THR A 525 -7.69 -6.92 2.15
N PRO A 526 -8.79 -6.18 2.39
CA PRO A 526 -9.95 -6.22 1.52
C PRO A 526 -9.60 -5.65 0.14
N LEU A 527 -9.60 -6.51 -0.89
CA LEU A 527 -9.29 -6.13 -2.27
C LEU A 527 -10.17 -5.00 -2.84
N PRO A 528 -11.48 -4.90 -2.52
CA PRO A 528 -12.29 -3.75 -2.96
C PRO A 528 -11.76 -2.41 -2.42
N LEU A 529 -11.25 -2.38 -1.19
CA LEU A 529 -10.65 -1.16 -0.63
C LEU A 529 -9.29 -0.86 -1.25
N ALA A 530 -8.52 -1.89 -1.62
CA ALA A 530 -7.29 -1.70 -2.36
C ALA A 530 -7.55 -1.12 -3.77
N LEU A 531 -8.62 -1.56 -4.44
CA LEU A 531 -9.05 -0.99 -5.72
C LEU A 531 -9.57 0.44 -5.60
N LEU A 532 -10.30 0.77 -4.53
CA LEU A 532 -10.67 2.15 -4.26
C LEU A 532 -9.43 3.04 -4.11
N ASP A 533 -8.39 2.55 -3.43
CA ASP A 533 -7.14 3.29 -3.31
C ASP A 533 -6.40 3.43 -4.64
N VAL A 534 -6.43 2.41 -5.50
CA VAL A 534 -5.96 2.53 -6.89
C VAL A 534 -6.73 3.62 -7.63
N ALA A 535 -8.06 3.57 -7.63
CA ALA A 535 -8.89 4.56 -8.31
C ALA A 535 -8.59 5.99 -7.84
N LEU A 536 -8.45 6.18 -6.52
CA LEU A 536 -8.13 7.47 -5.94
C LEU A 536 -6.67 7.90 -6.15
N LEU A 537 -5.73 6.97 -6.34
CA LEU A 537 -4.38 7.32 -6.82
C LEU A 537 -4.46 7.77 -8.27
N THR A 538 -5.20 7.04 -9.12
CA THR A 538 -5.34 7.35 -10.54
C THR A 538 -6.03 8.68 -10.79
N SER A 539 -7.05 9.02 -10.00
CA SER A 539 -7.82 10.26 -10.13
C SER A 539 -7.22 11.48 -9.39
N GLY A 540 -6.07 11.35 -8.73
CA GLY A 540 -5.51 12.46 -7.93
C GLY A 540 -6.28 12.78 -6.64
N GLY A 541 -7.05 11.83 -6.12
CA GLY A 541 -7.81 11.93 -4.87
C GLY A 541 -9.32 12.01 -5.04
N TRP A 542 -10.02 12.27 -3.93
CA TRP A 542 -11.49 12.30 -3.89
C TRP A 542 -12.09 13.37 -4.81
N LEU A 543 -11.46 14.55 -4.88
CA LEU A 543 -11.89 15.66 -5.74
C LEU A 543 -11.85 15.26 -7.22
N GLY A 544 -10.74 14.68 -7.69
CA GLY A 544 -10.63 14.24 -9.07
C GLY A 544 -11.47 12.98 -9.38
N MET A 545 -11.79 12.16 -8.39
CA MET A 545 -12.75 11.05 -8.58
C MET A 545 -14.19 11.57 -8.79
N LEU A 546 -14.52 12.71 -8.18
CA LEU A 546 -15.82 13.38 -8.32
C LEU A 546 -15.86 14.37 -9.49
N GLY A 547 -14.78 14.45 -10.31
CA GLY A 547 -14.69 15.39 -11.43
C GLY A 547 -14.55 16.86 -11.01
N LEU A 548 -14.29 17.14 -9.73
CA LEU A 548 -14.18 18.49 -9.19
C LEU A 548 -12.74 18.99 -9.33
N LYS A 549 -12.55 20.05 -10.12
CA LYS A 549 -11.24 20.73 -10.23
C LYS A 549 -10.85 21.32 -8.87
N LYS A 550 -9.56 21.21 -8.54
CA LYS A 550 -8.97 21.96 -7.42
C LYS A 550 -9.02 23.44 -7.80
N ALA A 551 -9.81 24.23 -7.09
CA ALA A 551 -9.95 25.68 -7.30
C ALA A 551 -8.63 26.41 -7.08
#